data_AF-A0A7Y3TSC4-F1
#
_entry.id   AF-A0A7Y3TSC4-F1
#
_cell.length_a   1.000
_cell.length_b   1.000
_cell.length_c   1.000
_cell.angle_alpha   90.00
_cell.angle_beta   90.00
_cell.angle_gamma   90.00
#
_symmetry.space_group_name_H-M   'P 1'
#
loop_
_entity.id
_entity.type
_entity.pdbx_description
1 polymer ?
#
loop_
_entity_poly.entity_id
_entity_poly.type
_entity_poly.pdbx_seq_one_letter_code
_entity_poly.pdbx_strand_id
1 'polypeptide(L)'
;MSTFISPNAEQINQTKAAIAAYVDRIDRNPERRDGAYPYCLFHEPGQPIRGTVMMFHGFSAKPHQLWRLADYLFRNGFNVYQPSIAGHVLINPAQNWAQVDLKPEIAAPLKVKIQEDPVLSNYLGNIAANPDGFTRPSYMQRLALIARLVAIEPRLLDIVKAVETPDNPDFDRYFISSHLDYLSDAQARLADLDAMPGGVYTVGLSVGGSVALGLAAARPDRIKQVVAYAPLIHIYGEERRQYINLAGPLDISESGWDPNLRFPVGCLTAADRFGSSVVLSQNSVNALRKIPVFMVLTENEDAADINTNTALFDQIGGSSNGNHFYLYPAKDLVPHPLVDPTEISQGMSNRFWQSLYQETFRFLTTGNVNLENLGTVDQDADVPAVPPVE
;
A
#
# COMPACT_ATOMS: atom_id res chain seq x y z
N MET A 1 21.51 -1.81 16.99
CA MET A 1 21.58 -0.62 17.86
C MET A 1 21.61 0.62 16.97
N SER A 2 20.60 1.49 17.07
CA SER A 2 20.55 2.77 16.35
C SER A 2 21.69 3.69 16.81
N THR A 3 22.69 3.91 15.97
CA THR A 3 23.71 4.95 16.18
C THR A 3 23.14 6.30 15.78
N PHE A 4 23.33 7.31 16.64
CA PHE A 4 22.93 8.67 16.31
C PHE A 4 23.92 9.28 15.29
N ILE A 5 23.40 10.08 14.38
CA ILE A 5 24.15 10.84 13.39
C ILE A 5 23.64 12.27 13.34
N SER A 6 24.52 13.26 13.17
CA SER A 6 24.13 14.66 13.07
C SER A 6 24.25 15.14 11.64
N PRO A 7 23.15 15.37 10.91
CA PRO A 7 23.19 15.95 9.57
C PRO A 7 23.73 17.37 9.63
N ASN A 8 24.58 17.75 8.68
CA ASN A 8 25.02 19.13 8.54
C ASN A 8 24.01 19.96 7.72
N ALA A 9 24.21 21.28 7.68
CA ALA A 9 23.30 22.19 6.98
C ALA A 9 23.26 21.95 5.47
N GLU A 10 24.39 21.59 4.86
CA GLU A 10 24.47 21.28 3.43
C GLU A 10 23.61 20.06 3.07
N GLN A 11 23.72 18.98 3.84
CA GLN A 11 22.97 17.74 3.64
C GLN A 11 21.45 17.96 3.77
N ILE A 12 21.03 18.71 4.79
CA ILE A 12 19.62 19.06 4.98
C ILE A 12 19.14 19.94 3.82
N ASN A 13 19.92 20.94 3.40
CA ASN A 13 19.53 21.85 2.32
C ASN A 13 19.44 21.12 0.97
N GLN A 14 20.38 20.23 0.65
CA GLN A 14 20.33 19.39 -0.55
C GLN A 14 19.10 18.48 -0.56
N THR A 15 18.80 17.84 0.58
CA THR A 15 17.59 17.00 0.73
C THR A 15 16.31 17.82 0.55
N LYS A 16 16.20 18.97 1.22
CA LYS A 16 15.06 19.89 1.08
C LYS A 16 14.92 20.39 -0.36
N ALA A 17 16.01 20.68 -1.05
CA ALA A 17 15.99 21.13 -2.44
C ALA A 17 15.52 20.02 -3.41
N ALA A 18 15.93 18.77 -3.21
CA ALA A 18 15.46 17.63 -4.00
C ALA A 18 13.93 17.44 -3.84
N ILE A 19 13.44 17.47 -2.60
CA ILE A 19 12.00 17.38 -2.30
C ILE A 19 11.25 18.59 -2.86
N ALA A 20 11.80 19.81 -2.75
CA ALA A 20 11.19 21.01 -3.31
C ALA A 20 11.08 20.92 -4.84
N ALA A 21 12.07 20.37 -5.53
CA ALA A 21 11.99 20.13 -6.97
C ALA A 21 10.87 19.13 -7.33
N TYR A 22 10.58 18.15 -6.47
CA TYR A 22 9.41 17.29 -6.64
C TYR A 22 8.10 18.04 -6.42
N VAL A 23 8.02 18.85 -5.35
CA VAL A 23 6.84 19.69 -5.07
C VAL A 23 6.56 20.66 -6.22
N ASP A 24 7.58 21.32 -6.76
CA ASP A 24 7.47 22.22 -7.92
C ASP A 24 6.88 21.51 -9.15
N ARG A 25 7.19 20.21 -9.36
CA ARG A 25 6.59 19.42 -10.45
C ARG A 25 5.10 19.18 -10.20
N ILE A 26 4.70 18.92 -8.95
CA ILE A 26 3.29 18.76 -8.57
C ILE A 26 2.54 20.08 -8.81
N ASP A 27 3.09 21.21 -8.35
CA ASP A 27 2.45 22.52 -8.46
C ASP A 27 2.22 22.97 -9.91
N ARG A 28 3.12 22.60 -10.82
CA ARG A 28 3.00 22.88 -12.24
C ARG A 28 1.98 22.00 -12.95
N ASN A 29 1.51 20.91 -12.33
CA ASN A 29 0.51 20.04 -12.92
C ASN A 29 -0.91 20.59 -12.65
N PRO A 30 -1.71 20.89 -13.69
CA PRO A 30 -3.07 21.39 -13.51
C PRO A 30 -4.00 20.37 -12.83
N GLU A 31 -3.67 19.08 -12.87
CA GLU A 31 -4.43 17.99 -12.24
C GLU A 31 -3.97 17.66 -10.81
N ARG A 32 -3.15 18.50 -10.18
CA ARG A 32 -2.65 18.24 -8.82
C ARG A 32 -3.80 18.03 -7.82
N ARG A 33 -3.64 17.06 -6.93
CA ARG A 33 -4.60 16.69 -5.88
C ARG A 33 -4.26 17.40 -4.59
N ASP A 34 -5.16 18.27 -4.14
CA ASP A 34 -4.98 19.03 -2.90
C ASP A 34 -4.72 18.11 -1.71
N GLY A 35 -3.74 18.46 -0.87
CA GLY A 35 -3.34 17.69 0.30
C GLY A 35 -2.57 16.40 0.01
N ALA A 36 -2.27 16.08 -1.27
CA ALA A 36 -1.43 14.93 -1.64
C ALA A 36 0.05 15.28 -1.77
N TYR A 37 0.48 16.37 -1.13
CA TYR A 37 1.89 16.79 -1.11
C TYR A 37 2.68 15.96 -0.12
N PRO A 38 4.00 15.78 -0.33
CA PRO A 38 4.85 15.11 0.63
C PRO A 38 4.81 15.79 2.00
N TYR A 39 4.73 14.99 3.06
CA TYR A 39 4.83 15.47 4.44
C TYR A 39 6.24 15.19 4.98
N CYS A 40 6.94 16.23 5.44
CA CYS A 40 8.35 16.14 5.82
C CYS A 40 8.57 16.73 7.22
N LEU A 41 9.28 16.00 8.08
CA LEU A 41 9.75 16.48 9.38
C LEU A 41 11.27 16.24 9.48
N PHE A 42 12.04 17.32 9.49
CA PHE A 42 13.50 17.26 9.60
C PHE A 42 13.99 18.06 10.80
N HIS A 43 14.85 17.43 11.59
CA HIS A 43 15.55 18.08 12.69
C HIS A 43 16.53 19.14 12.14
N GLU A 44 16.87 20.11 12.98
CA GLU A 44 17.79 21.19 12.61
C GLU A 44 19.23 20.67 12.38
N PRO A 45 20.04 21.36 11.57
CA PRO A 45 21.44 21.02 11.37
C PRO A 45 22.20 20.83 12.69
N GLY A 46 23.00 19.76 12.76
CA GLY A 46 23.79 19.40 13.94
C GLY A 46 23.02 18.60 15.00
N GLN A 47 21.67 18.57 14.95
CA GLN A 47 20.89 17.76 15.88
C GLN A 47 21.09 16.26 15.59
N PRO A 48 21.40 15.44 16.62
CA PRO A 48 21.53 14.00 16.44
C PRO A 48 20.19 13.35 16.07
N ILE A 49 20.17 12.58 14.99
CA ILE A 49 19.03 11.78 14.52
C ILE A 49 19.40 10.28 14.51
N ARG A 50 18.39 9.43 14.56
CA ARG A 50 18.49 7.96 14.43
C ARG A 50 18.56 7.49 12.98
N GLY A 51 18.19 8.36 12.05
CA GLY A 51 18.05 8.08 10.62
C GLY A 51 16.78 8.73 10.08
N THR A 52 16.36 8.31 8.89
CA THR A 52 15.14 8.82 8.23
C THR A 52 14.13 7.70 7.98
N VAL A 53 12.88 7.91 8.38
CA VAL A 53 11.78 6.99 8.11
C VAL A 53 11.00 7.49 6.91
N MET A 54 10.99 6.70 5.83
CA MET A 54 10.12 6.89 4.68
C MET A 54 8.78 6.19 4.93
N MET A 55 7.67 6.91 4.76
CA MET A 55 6.34 6.34 5.06
C MET A 55 5.40 6.42 3.86
N PHE A 56 4.69 5.33 3.58
CA PHE A 56 3.80 5.22 2.43
C PHE A 56 2.36 4.96 2.87
N HIS A 57 1.43 5.81 2.41
CA HIS A 57 0.02 5.74 2.75
C HIS A 57 -0.73 4.63 1.99
N GLY A 58 -1.95 4.32 2.45
CA GLY A 58 -2.83 3.35 1.80
C GLY A 58 -3.47 3.88 0.50
N PHE A 59 -4.10 2.98 -0.24
CA PHE A 59 -4.55 3.21 -1.63
C PHE A 59 -5.37 4.51 -1.82
N SER A 60 -6.51 4.70 -1.16
CA SER A 60 -7.34 5.90 -1.37
C SER A 60 -6.83 7.17 -0.68
N ALA A 61 -5.82 7.03 0.19
CA ALA A 61 -5.40 8.07 1.11
C ALA A 61 -4.42 9.08 0.48
N LYS A 62 -3.81 9.89 1.34
CA LYS A 62 -2.79 10.91 1.05
C LYS A 62 -1.67 10.76 2.09
N PRO A 63 -0.48 11.35 1.87
CA PRO A 63 0.67 11.16 2.76
C PRO A 63 0.36 11.38 4.24
N HIS A 64 -0.44 12.40 4.55
CA HIS A 64 -0.81 12.76 5.92
C HIS A 64 -1.59 11.67 6.68
N GLN A 65 -2.04 10.57 6.06
CA GLN A 65 -2.72 9.47 6.76
C GLN A 65 -1.93 8.93 7.97
N LEU A 66 -0.60 8.96 7.88
CA LEU A 66 0.29 8.42 8.92
C LEU A 66 0.93 9.53 9.77
N TRP A 67 0.35 10.73 9.81
CA TRP A 67 1.00 11.91 10.42
C TRP A 67 1.23 11.77 11.93
N ARG A 68 0.32 11.11 12.67
CA ARG A 68 0.47 10.91 14.12
C ARG A 68 1.65 10.01 14.45
N LEU A 69 1.82 8.93 13.69
CA LEU A 69 2.99 8.08 13.79
C LEU A 69 4.26 8.85 13.39
N ALA A 70 4.20 9.67 12.35
CA ALA A 70 5.34 10.52 11.96
C ALA A 70 5.75 11.52 13.04
N ASP A 71 4.79 12.23 13.64
CA ASP A 71 5.05 13.17 14.74
C ASP A 71 5.65 12.45 15.94
N TYR A 72 5.12 11.27 16.30
CA TYR A 72 5.69 10.44 17.35
C TYR A 72 7.13 10.00 17.05
N LEU A 73 7.42 9.49 15.85
CA LEU A 73 8.78 9.08 15.46
C LEU A 73 9.73 10.29 15.40
N PHE A 74 9.25 11.44 14.92
CA PHE A 74 10.02 12.67 14.84
C PHE A 74 10.43 13.18 16.22
N ARG A 75 9.47 13.31 17.15
CA ARG A 75 9.75 13.71 18.55
C ARG A 75 10.73 12.78 19.26
N ASN A 76 10.88 11.55 18.78
CA ASN A 76 11.78 10.54 19.34
C ASN A 76 13.06 10.31 18.51
N GLY A 77 13.42 11.29 17.67
CA GLY A 77 14.75 11.42 17.08
C GLY A 77 14.90 10.86 15.67
N PHE A 78 13.82 10.52 14.96
CA PHE A 78 13.88 10.21 13.53
C PHE A 78 13.59 11.44 12.68
N ASN A 79 14.22 11.56 11.53
CA ASN A 79 13.64 12.36 10.45
C ASN A 79 12.51 11.57 9.78
N VAL A 80 11.53 12.25 9.20
CA VAL A 80 10.40 11.61 8.52
C VAL A 80 10.16 12.21 7.15
N TYR A 81 9.95 11.34 6.17
CA TYR A 81 9.55 11.70 4.81
C TYR A 81 8.39 10.84 4.34
N GLN A 82 7.22 11.44 4.12
CA GLN A 82 6.04 10.74 3.61
C GLN A 82 5.72 11.24 2.20
N PRO A 83 6.19 10.59 1.14
CA PRO A 83 5.77 10.91 -0.22
C PRO A 83 4.37 10.33 -0.50
N SER A 84 3.72 10.84 -1.55
CA SER A 84 2.58 10.14 -2.16
C SER A 84 3.05 8.90 -2.90
N ILE A 85 2.26 7.84 -2.86
CA ILE A 85 2.49 6.68 -3.75
C ILE A 85 2.20 7.07 -5.21
N ALA A 86 2.75 6.30 -6.15
CA ALA A 86 2.79 6.62 -7.58
C ALA A 86 1.43 7.11 -8.13
N GLY A 87 1.41 8.31 -8.71
CA GLY A 87 0.22 8.91 -9.31
C GLY A 87 -0.75 9.60 -8.34
N HIS A 88 -0.66 9.36 -7.03
CA HIS A 88 -1.68 9.82 -6.07
C HIS A 88 -1.61 11.32 -5.76
N VAL A 89 -0.60 12.00 -6.31
CA VAL A 89 -0.51 13.47 -6.35
C VAL A 89 -1.47 14.10 -7.36
N LEU A 90 -2.19 13.31 -8.16
CA LEU A 90 -3.08 13.78 -9.24
C LEU A 90 -4.55 13.37 -9.01
N ILE A 91 -5.49 14.21 -9.44
CA ILE A 91 -6.93 14.12 -9.15
C ILE A 91 -7.61 12.98 -9.89
N ASN A 92 -7.15 12.63 -11.10
CA ASN A 92 -7.83 11.67 -11.98
C ASN A 92 -7.17 10.27 -11.91
N PRO A 93 -7.73 9.30 -11.17
CA PRO A 93 -7.12 7.98 -11.02
C PRO A 93 -7.04 7.22 -12.34
N ALA A 94 -8.06 7.36 -13.19
CA ALA A 94 -8.14 6.66 -14.47
C ALA A 94 -7.06 7.05 -15.48
N GLN A 95 -6.39 8.18 -15.28
CA GLN A 95 -5.29 8.61 -16.14
C GLN A 95 -3.94 8.50 -15.45
N ASN A 96 -3.91 8.66 -14.12
CA ASN A 96 -2.67 8.98 -13.42
C ASN A 96 -2.24 7.91 -12.42
N TRP A 97 -3.16 7.08 -11.92
CA TRP A 97 -2.80 6.03 -10.97
C TRP A 97 -2.32 4.79 -11.72
N ALA A 98 -1.47 4.01 -11.07
CA ALA A 98 -0.98 2.76 -11.63
C ALA A 98 -2.15 1.84 -11.99
N GLN A 99 -2.13 1.29 -13.21
CA GLN A 99 -3.23 0.52 -13.78
C GLN A 99 -2.73 -0.77 -14.45
N VAL A 100 -3.64 -1.72 -14.59
CA VAL A 100 -3.52 -2.91 -15.43
C VAL A 100 -4.81 -2.98 -16.24
N ASP A 101 -4.70 -2.66 -17.52
CA ASP A 101 -5.84 -2.59 -18.43
C ASP A 101 -5.66 -3.57 -19.58
N LEU A 102 -6.77 -4.10 -20.09
CA LEU A 102 -6.73 -4.88 -21.33
C LEU A 102 -6.31 -3.96 -22.47
N LYS A 103 -5.48 -4.46 -23.37
CA LYS A 103 -5.14 -3.74 -24.60
C LYS A 103 -6.41 -3.40 -25.39
N PRO A 104 -6.48 -2.21 -26.04
CA PRO A 104 -7.67 -1.77 -26.76
C PRO A 104 -8.22 -2.78 -27.78
N GLU A 105 -7.34 -3.50 -28.47
CA GLU A 105 -7.71 -4.54 -29.45
C GLU A 105 -8.42 -5.76 -28.84
N ILE A 106 -8.33 -5.95 -27.52
CA ILE A 106 -9.06 -6.99 -26.77
C ILE A 106 -10.25 -6.37 -26.04
N ALA A 107 -10.05 -5.23 -25.38
CA ALA A 107 -11.07 -4.56 -24.59
C ALA A 107 -12.26 -4.10 -25.44
N ALA A 108 -12.02 -3.47 -26.60
CA ALA A 108 -13.09 -2.89 -27.41
C ALA A 108 -14.05 -3.95 -27.98
N PRO A 109 -13.59 -5.06 -28.61
CA PRO A 109 -14.48 -6.13 -29.03
C PRO A 109 -15.25 -6.77 -27.87
N LEU A 110 -14.62 -6.89 -26.69
CA LEU A 110 -15.27 -7.47 -25.52
C LEU A 110 -16.37 -6.56 -24.95
N LYS A 111 -16.13 -5.24 -24.90
CA LYS A 111 -17.16 -4.25 -24.53
C LYS A 111 -18.39 -4.34 -25.44
N VAL A 112 -18.20 -4.51 -26.76
CA VAL A 112 -19.31 -4.72 -27.70
C VAL A 112 -20.10 -5.98 -27.37
N LYS A 113 -19.43 -7.12 -27.16
CA LYS A 113 -20.11 -8.37 -26.81
C LYS A 113 -20.87 -8.28 -25.48
N ILE A 114 -20.34 -7.56 -24.49
CA ILE A 114 -21.01 -7.31 -23.20
C ILE A 114 -22.27 -6.45 -23.39
N GLN A 115 -22.21 -5.44 -24.27
CA GLN A 115 -23.38 -4.60 -24.59
C GLN A 115 -24.46 -5.37 -25.36
N GLU A 116 -24.07 -6.32 -26.21
CA GLU A 116 -24.99 -7.21 -26.92
C GLU A 116 -25.64 -8.26 -25.99
N ASP A 117 -25.05 -8.54 -24.83
CA ASP A 117 -25.63 -9.43 -23.83
C ASP A 117 -26.74 -8.71 -23.02
N PRO A 118 -28.01 -9.12 -23.14
CA PRO A 118 -29.12 -8.38 -22.56
C PRO A 118 -29.13 -8.40 -21.02
N VAL A 119 -28.49 -9.39 -20.38
CA VAL A 119 -28.46 -9.47 -18.92
C VAL A 119 -27.35 -8.59 -18.37
N LEU A 120 -26.14 -8.65 -18.94
CA LEU A 120 -25.04 -7.79 -18.52
C LEU A 120 -25.31 -6.33 -18.85
N SER A 121 -25.85 -6.03 -20.03
CA SER A 121 -26.23 -4.66 -20.39
C SER A 121 -27.29 -4.10 -19.45
N ASN A 122 -28.30 -4.88 -19.08
CA ASN A 122 -29.32 -4.45 -18.11
C ASN A 122 -28.70 -4.28 -16.70
N TYR A 123 -27.88 -5.24 -16.28
CA TYR A 123 -27.18 -5.17 -14.99
C TYR A 123 -26.31 -3.91 -14.86
N LEU A 124 -25.44 -3.64 -15.84
CA LEU A 124 -24.60 -2.45 -15.89
C LEU A 124 -25.43 -1.16 -16.01
N GLY A 125 -26.51 -1.18 -16.80
CA GLY A 125 -27.45 -0.07 -16.91
C GLY A 125 -28.10 0.29 -15.56
N ASN A 126 -28.48 -0.72 -14.76
CA ASN A 126 -29.05 -0.50 -13.43
C ASN A 126 -28.03 0.09 -12.44
N ILE A 127 -26.76 -0.31 -12.54
CA ILE A 127 -25.68 0.29 -11.73
C ILE A 127 -25.47 1.75 -12.13
N ALA A 128 -25.36 2.02 -13.44
CA ALA A 128 -25.15 3.37 -13.95
C ALA A 128 -26.30 4.32 -13.60
N ALA A 129 -27.55 3.82 -13.55
CA ALA A 129 -28.73 4.60 -13.20
C ALA A 129 -28.87 4.87 -11.69
N ASN A 130 -28.20 4.09 -10.84
CA ASN A 130 -28.25 4.25 -9.38
C ASN A 130 -26.86 4.09 -8.73
N PRO A 131 -25.92 5.01 -9.02
CA PRO A 131 -24.54 4.86 -8.59
C PRO A 131 -24.38 4.94 -7.06
N ASP A 132 -25.25 5.69 -6.38
CA ASP A 132 -25.20 5.88 -4.92
C ASP A 132 -25.89 4.72 -4.15
N GLY A 133 -26.69 3.91 -4.85
CA GLY A 133 -27.33 2.70 -4.32
C GLY A 133 -26.59 1.40 -4.67
N PHE A 134 -25.39 1.50 -5.23
CA PHE A 134 -24.59 0.32 -5.59
C PHE A 134 -24.21 -0.46 -4.33
N THR A 135 -24.81 -1.64 -4.18
CA THR A 135 -24.37 -2.64 -3.23
C THR A 135 -23.42 -3.60 -3.93
N ARG A 136 -22.28 -3.87 -3.31
CA ARG A 136 -21.29 -4.83 -3.84
C ARG A 136 -21.99 -6.17 -4.13
N PRO A 137 -21.72 -6.83 -5.27
CA PRO A 137 -22.36 -8.09 -5.59
C PRO A 137 -22.04 -9.15 -4.54
N SER A 138 -23.04 -9.93 -4.14
CA SER A 138 -22.85 -11.08 -3.25
C SER A 138 -21.94 -12.13 -3.89
N TYR A 139 -21.43 -13.06 -3.08
CA TYR A 139 -20.61 -14.19 -3.56
C TYR A 139 -21.23 -14.91 -4.78
N MET A 140 -22.51 -15.29 -4.67
CA MET A 140 -23.21 -15.99 -5.76
C MET A 140 -23.42 -15.10 -7.00
N GLN A 141 -23.62 -13.79 -6.80
CA GLN A 141 -23.71 -12.85 -7.91
C GLN A 141 -22.37 -12.67 -8.63
N ARG A 142 -21.24 -12.59 -7.90
CA ARG A 142 -19.90 -12.55 -8.50
C ARG A 142 -19.62 -13.78 -9.35
N LEU A 143 -19.90 -14.98 -8.84
CA LEU A 143 -19.74 -16.22 -9.61
C LEU A 143 -20.61 -16.24 -10.86
N ALA A 144 -21.87 -15.79 -10.77
CA ALA A 144 -22.77 -15.73 -11.92
C ALA A 144 -22.28 -14.74 -12.99
N LEU A 145 -21.75 -13.58 -12.56
CA LEU A 145 -21.16 -12.58 -13.47
C LEU A 145 -19.91 -13.15 -14.16
N ILE A 146 -19.00 -13.78 -13.41
CA ILE A 146 -17.80 -14.44 -13.97
C ILE A 146 -18.21 -15.50 -15.00
N ALA A 147 -19.14 -16.40 -14.63
CA ALA A 147 -19.59 -17.47 -15.51
C ALA A 147 -20.18 -16.93 -16.83
N ARG A 148 -20.94 -15.84 -16.76
CA ARG A 148 -21.54 -15.21 -17.94
C ARG A 148 -20.49 -14.51 -18.81
N LEU A 149 -19.53 -13.81 -18.21
CA LEU A 149 -18.41 -13.19 -18.93
C LEU A 149 -17.58 -14.25 -19.68
N VAL A 150 -17.24 -15.37 -19.02
CA VAL A 150 -16.52 -16.48 -19.64
C VAL A 150 -17.32 -17.14 -20.77
N ALA A 151 -18.66 -17.22 -20.66
CA ALA A 151 -19.50 -17.73 -21.75
C ALA A 151 -19.48 -16.82 -22.99
N ILE A 152 -19.35 -15.50 -22.81
CA ILE A 152 -19.25 -14.51 -23.89
C ILE A 152 -17.86 -14.52 -24.55
N GLU A 153 -16.82 -14.71 -23.73
CA GLU A 153 -15.43 -14.72 -24.18
C GLU A 153 -14.62 -15.78 -23.42
N PRO A 154 -14.55 -17.02 -23.93
CA PRO A 154 -13.83 -18.11 -23.26
C PRO A 154 -12.34 -17.85 -23.04
N ARG A 155 -11.71 -16.99 -23.87
CA ARG A 155 -10.32 -16.56 -23.71
C ARG A 155 -10.08 -15.78 -22.41
N LEU A 156 -11.14 -15.33 -21.72
CA LEU A 156 -11.02 -14.68 -20.42
C LEU A 156 -10.33 -15.55 -19.38
N LEU A 157 -10.43 -16.87 -19.46
CA LEU A 157 -9.71 -17.77 -18.57
C LEU A 157 -8.19 -17.66 -18.74
N ASP A 158 -7.71 -17.56 -19.99
CA ASP A 158 -6.28 -17.39 -20.28
C ASP A 158 -5.80 -15.99 -19.90
N ILE A 159 -6.64 -14.97 -20.15
CA ILE A 159 -6.37 -13.56 -19.80
C ILE A 159 -6.25 -13.39 -18.27
N VAL A 160 -7.20 -13.92 -17.50
CA VAL A 160 -7.17 -13.87 -16.02
C VAL A 160 -5.95 -14.59 -15.48
N LYS A 161 -5.67 -15.78 -16.00
CA LYS A 161 -4.46 -16.52 -15.63
C LYS A 161 -3.17 -15.73 -15.88
N ALA A 162 -3.13 -14.93 -16.95
CA ALA A 162 -1.97 -14.11 -17.27
C ALA A 162 -1.73 -12.98 -16.26
N VAL A 163 -2.78 -12.35 -15.72
CA VAL A 163 -2.63 -11.31 -14.67
C VAL A 163 -2.36 -11.91 -13.29
N GLU A 164 -3.00 -13.03 -12.95
CA GLU A 164 -2.87 -13.66 -11.62
C GLU A 164 -1.54 -14.36 -11.39
N THR A 165 -0.87 -14.80 -12.46
CA THR A 165 0.41 -15.51 -12.39
C THR A 165 1.56 -14.49 -12.50
N PRO A 166 2.37 -14.29 -11.45
CA PRO A 166 3.42 -13.24 -11.37
C PRO A 166 4.32 -13.13 -12.60
N ASP A 167 4.84 -14.25 -13.10
CA ASP A 167 5.82 -14.27 -14.20
C ASP A 167 5.23 -14.83 -15.50
N ASN A 168 3.92 -14.65 -15.72
CA ASN A 168 3.28 -15.19 -16.92
C ASN A 168 3.80 -14.50 -18.20
N PRO A 169 4.32 -15.25 -19.18
CA PRO A 169 4.84 -14.66 -20.42
C PRO A 169 3.75 -14.02 -21.29
N ASP A 170 2.47 -14.39 -21.09
CA ASP A 170 1.34 -13.80 -21.81
C ASP A 170 0.80 -12.52 -21.14
N PHE A 171 1.36 -12.06 -20.02
CA PHE A 171 0.90 -10.82 -19.38
C PHE A 171 0.96 -9.63 -20.36
N ASP A 172 2.13 -9.37 -20.94
CA ASP A 172 2.33 -8.29 -21.91
C ASP A 172 1.62 -8.53 -23.24
N ARG A 173 1.13 -9.75 -23.48
CA ARG A 173 0.29 -10.03 -24.65
C ARG A 173 -1.08 -9.40 -24.47
N TYR A 174 -1.67 -9.49 -23.28
CA TYR A 174 -3.05 -9.07 -23.02
C TYR A 174 -3.19 -7.68 -22.40
N PHE A 175 -2.21 -7.23 -21.63
CA PHE A 175 -2.34 -6.04 -20.80
C PHE A 175 -1.41 -4.89 -21.20
N ILE A 176 -1.84 -3.67 -20.88
CA ILE A 176 -1.00 -2.49 -20.70
C ILE A 176 -0.94 -2.27 -19.20
N SER A 177 0.24 -2.02 -18.65
CA SER A 177 0.35 -1.83 -17.21
C SER A 177 1.42 -0.84 -16.78
N SER A 178 1.09 -0.10 -15.73
CA SER A 178 1.96 0.78 -14.96
C SER A 178 2.15 0.32 -13.50
N HIS A 179 1.88 -0.96 -13.18
CA HIS A 179 2.04 -1.48 -11.81
C HIS A 179 3.47 -1.32 -11.25
N LEU A 180 4.49 -1.29 -12.11
CA LEU A 180 5.88 -1.06 -11.71
C LEU A 180 6.15 0.40 -11.28
N ASP A 181 5.25 1.34 -11.62
CA ASP A 181 5.39 2.74 -11.24
C ASP A 181 5.43 2.91 -9.71
N TYR A 182 4.76 2.02 -8.97
CA TYR A 182 4.85 1.95 -7.51
C TYR A 182 6.30 1.81 -7.01
N LEU A 183 7.11 0.96 -7.64
CA LEU A 183 8.51 0.78 -7.24
C LEU A 183 9.39 1.90 -7.79
N SER A 184 9.25 2.26 -9.07
CA SER A 184 10.11 3.28 -9.67
C SER A 184 9.91 4.65 -9.02
N ASP A 185 8.67 5.00 -8.67
CA ASP A 185 8.40 6.25 -7.95
C ASP A 185 8.98 6.18 -6.53
N ALA A 186 8.78 5.08 -5.80
CA ALA A 186 9.37 4.91 -4.46
C ALA A 186 10.91 4.98 -4.46
N GLN A 187 11.57 4.44 -5.49
CA GLN A 187 13.02 4.58 -5.69
C GLN A 187 13.43 6.02 -6.01
N ALA A 188 12.65 6.74 -6.83
CA ALA A 188 12.88 8.15 -7.10
C ALA A 188 12.71 8.99 -5.82
N ARG A 189 11.73 8.68 -4.98
CA ARG A 189 11.54 9.31 -3.66
C ARG A 189 12.66 8.99 -2.69
N LEU A 190 13.22 7.78 -2.74
CA LEU A 190 14.39 7.43 -1.93
C LEU A 190 15.62 8.26 -2.32
N ALA A 191 15.79 8.55 -3.61
CA ALA A 191 16.88 9.39 -4.12
C ALA A 191 16.80 10.84 -3.63
N ASP A 192 15.58 11.33 -3.30
CA ASP A 192 15.42 12.65 -2.66
C ASP A 192 16.16 12.72 -1.29
N LEU A 193 16.48 11.57 -0.68
CA LEU A 193 17.22 11.44 0.58
C LEU A 193 18.72 11.07 0.41
N ASP A 194 19.28 11.16 -0.78
CA ASP A 194 20.67 10.74 -1.05
C ASP A 194 21.70 11.54 -0.22
N ALA A 195 21.45 12.83 -0.01
CA ALA A 195 22.30 13.68 0.82
C ALA A 195 22.11 13.45 2.33
N MET A 196 21.00 12.85 2.75
CA MET A 196 20.66 12.66 4.16
C MET A 196 21.49 11.51 4.76
N PRO A 197 22.28 11.75 5.81
CA PRO A 197 23.11 10.71 6.40
C PRO A 197 22.30 9.73 7.26
N GLY A 198 22.92 8.62 7.62
CA GLY A 198 22.32 7.58 8.46
C GLY A 198 21.55 6.53 7.66
N GLY A 199 20.88 5.63 8.39
CA GLY A 199 20.03 4.60 7.80
C GLY A 199 18.70 5.18 7.32
N VAL A 200 18.13 4.54 6.29
CA VAL A 200 16.74 4.77 5.87
C VAL A 200 15.90 3.57 6.28
N TYR A 201 14.71 3.83 6.80
CA TYR A 201 13.73 2.84 7.22
C TYR A 201 12.46 3.05 6.42
N THR A 202 11.69 2.01 6.18
CA THR A 202 10.41 2.15 5.47
C THR A 202 9.26 1.66 6.33
N VAL A 203 8.18 2.44 6.36
CA VAL A 203 6.91 2.08 7.01
C VAL A 203 5.79 2.22 5.97
N GLY A 204 4.81 1.34 5.96
CA GLY A 204 3.68 1.52 5.05
C GLY A 204 2.43 0.76 5.46
N LEU A 205 1.29 1.28 5.01
CA LEU A 205 -0.04 0.70 5.22
C LEU A 205 -0.63 0.23 3.89
N SER A 206 -1.25 -0.95 3.83
CA SER A 206 -1.98 -1.41 2.66
C SER A 206 -1.07 -1.45 1.42
N VAL A 207 -1.46 -0.82 0.31
CA VAL A 207 -0.59 -0.62 -0.86
C VAL A 207 0.75 0.02 -0.49
N GLY A 208 0.75 1.00 0.41
CA GLY A 208 1.99 1.59 0.94
C GLY A 208 2.87 0.58 1.69
N GLY A 209 2.29 -0.42 2.35
CA GLY A 209 3.03 -1.51 2.97
C GLY A 209 3.72 -2.40 1.94
N SER A 210 3.05 -2.69 0.81
CA SER A 210 3.66 -3.38 -0.33
C SER A 210 4.77 -2.55 -0.97
N VAL A 211 4.58 -1.24 -1.11
CA VAL A 211 5.61 -0.31 -1.61
C VAL A 211 6.83 -0.29 -0.70
N ALA A 212 6.63 -0.25 0.62
CA ALA A 212 7.71 -0.31 1.60
C ALA A 212 8.53 -1.60 1.48
N LEU A 213 7.85 -2.76 1.39
CA LEU A 213 8.50 -4.06 1.17
C LEU A 213 9.25 -4.11 -0.16
N GLY A 214 8.62 -3.68 -1.25
CA GLY A 214 9.22 -3.66 -2.59
C GLY A 214 10.45 -2.75 -2.67
N LEU A 215 10.39 -1.55 -2.07
CA LEU A 215 11.53 -0.63 -2.02
C LEU A 215 12.69 -1.21 -1.22
N ALA A 216 12.41 -1.82 -0.06
CA ALA A 216 13.43 -2.44 0.76
C ALA A 216 14.13 -3.60 0.04
N ALA A 217 13.34 -4.43 -0.64
CA ALA A 217 13.84 -5.53 -1.44
C ALA A 217 14.71 -5.06 -2.63
N ALA A 218 14.35 -3.95 -3.26
CA ALA A 218 15.08 -3.38 -4.39
C ALA A 218 16.34 -2.60 -3.96
N ARG A 219 16.37 -2.07 -2.74
CA ARG A 219 17.48 -1.27 -2.18
C ARG A 219 17.94 -1.80 -0.82
N PRO A 220 18.37 -3.08 -0.72
CA PRO A 220 18.85 -3.68 0.52
C PRO A 220 20.17 -3.05 1.00
N ASP A 221 20.87 -2.35 0.11
CA ASP A 221 22.06 -1.55 0.44
C ASP A 221 21.73 -0.34 1.31
N ARG A 222 20.52 0.23 1.14
CA ARG A 222 20.11 1.50 1.74
C ARG A 222 19.09 1.33 2.86
N ILE A 223 18.09 0.47 2.67
CA ILE A 223 17.00 0.27 3.65
C ILE A 223 17.44 -0.67 4.77
N LYS A 224 17.24 -0.25 6.03
CA LYS A 224 17.71 -0.98 7.22
C LYS A 224 16.66 -1.91 7.81
N GLN A 225 15.41 -1.48 7.89
CA GLN A 225 14.30 -2.27 8.42
C GLN A 225 12.98 -1.82 7.76
N VAL A 226 11.99 -2.70 7.77
CA VAL A 226 10.66 -2.46 7.20
C VAL A 226 9.58 -2.70 8.25
N VAL A 227 8.61 -1.80 8.35
CA VAL A 227 7.35 -2.04 9.06
C VAL A 227 6.22 -2.02 8.04
N ALA A 228 5.44 -3.10 7.97
CA ALA A 228 4.36 -3.24 7.01
C ALA A 228 3.04 -3.55 7.74
N TYR A 229 2.13 -2.58 7.71
CA TYR A 229 0.79 -2.70 8.26
C TYR A 229 -0.17 -3.15 7.16
N ALA A 230 -0.85 -4.28 7.38
CA ALA A 230 -1.81 -4.87 6.44
C ALA A 230 -1.40 -4.77 4.97
N PRO A 231 -0.17 -5.15 4.55
CA PRO A 231 0.30 -4.84 3.21
C PRO A 231 -0.54 -5.56 2.15
N LEU A 232 -0.97 -4.82 1.12
CA LEU A 232 -1.81 -5.33 0.04
C LEU A 232 -0.93 -6.08 -0.97
N ILE A 233 -0.55 -7.32 -0.65
CA ILE A 233 0.21 -8.19 -1.54
C ILE A 233 -0.73 -8.88 -2.52
N HIS A 234 -1.80 -9.47 -1.98
CA HIS A 234 -2.95 -9.97 -2.72
C HIS A 234 -4.22 -9.35 -2.17
N ILE A 235 -5.22 -9.19 -3.03
CA ILE A 235 -6.56 -8.80 -2.64
C ILE A 235 -7.18 -9.91 -1.79
N TYR A 236 -7.81 -9.52 -0.69
CA TYR A 236 -8.55 -10.39 0.22
C TYR A 236 -9.70 -11.12 -0.49
N GLY A 237 -9.74 -12.44 -0.31
CA GLY A 237 -10.76 -13.33 -0.88
C GLY A 237 -10.45 -13.68 -2.33
N GLU A 238 -10.17 -14.96 -2.59
CA GLU A 238 -9.80 -15.46 -3.92
C GLU A 238 -10.86 -15.13 -4.99
N GLU A 239 -12.14 -15.25 -4.65
CA GLU A 239 -13.22 -14.92 -5.57
C GLU A 239 -13.29 -13.41 -5.88
N ARG A 240 -12.93 -12.58 -4.90
CA ARG A 240 -12.92 -11.14 -5.07
C ARG A 240 -11.72 -10.73 -5.91
N ARG A 241 -10.56 -11.32 -5.66
CA ARG A 241 -9.35 -11.14 -6.46
C ARG A 241 -9.60 -11.52 -7.92
N GLN A 242 -10.19 -12.69 -8.17
CA GLN A 242 -10.60 -13.13 -9.52
C GLN A 242 -11.58 -12.16 -10.17
N TYR A 243 -12.60 -11.72 -9.42
CA TYR A 243 -13.54 -10.73 -9.93
C TYR A 243 -12.85 -9.40 -10.29
N ILE A 244 -11.98 -8.87 -9.45
CA ILE A 244 -11.24 -7.63 -9.72
C ILE A 244 -10.32 -7.78 -10.92
N ASN A 245 -9.59 -8.89 -11.01
CA ASN A 245 -8.69 -9.18 -12.13
C ASN A 245 -9.44 -9.42 -13.46
N LEU A 246 -10.72 -9.79 -13.39
CA LEU A 246 -11.59 -9.93 -14.55
C LEU A 246 -12.30 -8.61 -14.92
N ALA A 247 -12.83 -7.88 -13.94
CA ALA A 247 -13.66 -6.69 -14.12
C ALA A 247 -12.84 -5.40 -14.26
N GLY A 248 -11.66 -5.31 -13.63
CA GLY A 248 -10.74 -4.17 -13.72
C GLY A 248 -10.35 -3.84 -15.15
N PRO A 249 -9.84 -4.81 -15.90
CA PRO A 249 -9.45 -4.60 -17.29
C PRO A 249 -10.62 -4.33 -18.25
N LEU A 250 -11.87 -4.43 -17.78
CA LEU A 250 -13.10 -4.12 -18.51
C LEU A 250 -13.60 -2.68 -18.28
N ASP A 251 -12.86 -1.87 -17.51
CA ASP A 251 -13.19 -0.46 -17.24
C ASP A 251 -14.49 -0.28 -16.42
N ILE A 252 -14.80 -1.26 -15.57
CA ILE A 252 -15.85 -1.14 -14.56
C ILE A 252 -15.27 -0.32 -13.40
N SER A 253 -15.89 0.81 -13.08
CA SER A 253 -15.46 1.70 -11.99
C SER A 253 -15.96 1.21 -10.63
N GLU A 254 -15.14 1.34 -9.58
CA GLU A 254 -15.55 1.15 -8.18
C GLU A 254 -15.31 2.44 -7.36
N SER A 255 -16.03 2.57 -6.25
CA SER A 255 -15.80 3.64 -5.26
C SER A 255 -14.81 3.18 -4.20
N GLY A 256 -13.86 4.05 -3.84
CA GLY A 256 -12.92 3.84 -2.74
C GLY A 256 -13.52 4.05 -1.36
N TRP A 257 -12.65 4.04 -0.35
CA TRP A 257 -13.01 4.40 1.03
C TRP A 257 -13.34 5.89 1.20
N ASP A 258 -12.80 6.75 0.33
CA ASP A 258 -13.28 8.12 0.14
C ASP A 258 -14.48 8.09 -0.83
N PRO A 259 -15.69 8.45 -0.39
CA PRO A 259 -16.89 8.38 -1.22
C PRO A 259 -16.85 9.32 -2.43
N ASN A 260 -15.96 10.34 -2.41
CA ASN A 260 -15.75 11.25 -3.54
C ASN A 260 -14.69 10.75 -4.53
N LEU A 261 -13.99 9.65 -4.21
CA LEU A 261 -12.96 9.06 -5.05
C LEU A 261 -13.50 7.82 -5.77
N ARG A 262 -13.74 7.96 -7.07
CA ARG A 262 -13.99 6.84 -7.99
C ARG A 262 -12.72 6.51 -8.75
N PHE A 263 -12.40 5.23 -8.87
CA PHE A 263 -11.26 4.75 -9.64
C PHE A 263 -11.64 3.53 -10.50
N PRO A 264 -10.96 3.31 -11.63
CA PRO A 264 -11.09 2.07 -12.36
C PRO A 264 -10.63 0.89 -11.50
N VAL A 265 -11.33 -0.24 -11.57
CA VAL A 265 -10.92 -1.45 -10.86
C VAL A 265 -9.52 -1.94 -11.33
N GLY A 266 -9.08 -1.54 -12.53
CA GLY A 266 -7.70 -1.73 -13.01
C GLY A 266 -6.62 -1.17 -12.08
N CYS A 267 -6.92 -0.16 -11.26
CA CYS A 267 -5.98 0.34 -10.26
C CYS A 267 -5.77 -0.65 -9.09
N LEU A 268 -6.82 -1.39 -8.70
CA LEU A 268 -6.71 -2.46 -7.70
C LEU A 268 -5.97 -3.67 -8.29
N THR A 269 -6.24 -4.01 -9.55
CA THR A 269 -5.48 -5.02 -10.29
C THR A 269 -3.98 -4.67 -10.36
N ALA A 270 -3.63 -3.40 -10.56
CA ALA A 270 -2.24 -2.96 -10.52
C ALA A 270 -1.59 -3.13 -9.15
N ALA A 271 -2.33 -2.85 -8.08
CA ALA A 271 -1.81 -3.02 -6.73
C ALA A 271 -1.62 -4.51 -6.36
N ASP A 272 -2.58 -5.39 -6.72
CA ASP A 272 -2.43 -6.85 -6.61
C ASP A 272 -1.23 -7.34 -7.43
N ARG A 273 -1.16 -6.94 -8.70
CA ARG A 273 -0.09 -7.31 -9.61
C ARG A 273 1.27 -6.87 -9.08
N PHE A 274 1.37 -5.67 -8.52
CA PHE A 274 2.59 -5.18 -7.88
C PHE A 274 3.00 -6.07 -6.70
N GLY A 275 2.08 -6.40 -5.80
CA GLY A 275 2.33 -7.34 -4.72
C GLY A 275 2.79 -8.72 -5.22
N SER A 276 2.05 -9.31 -6.16
CA SER A 276 2.34 -10.63 -6.73
C SER A 276 3.67 -10.69 -7.50
N SER A 277 3.95 -9.72 -8.36
CA SER A 277 5.09 -9.77 -9.29
C SER A 277 6.36 -9.10 -8.77
N VAL A 278 6.25 -8.15 -7.83
CA VAL A 278 7.40 -7.45 -7.27
C VAL A 278 7.71 -7.99 -5.88
N VAL A 279 6.75 -7.92 -4.95
CA VAL A 279 7.00 -8.26 -3.54
C VAL A 279 7.24 -9.76 -3.36
N LEU A 280 6.42 -10.61 -4.00
CA LEU A 280 6.57 -12.06 -3.93
C LEU A 280 7.62 -12.63 -4.90
N SER A 281 8.29 -11.80 -5.71
CA SER A 281 9.33 -12.30 -6.62
C SER A 281 10.45 -12.98 -5.84
N GLN A 282 11.05 -14.01 -6.44
CA GLN A 282 12.14 -14.76 -5.80
C GLN A 282 13.32 -13.85 -5.40
N ASN A 283 13.60 -12.83 -6.22
CA ASN A 283 14.63 -11.83 -5.93
C ASN A 283 14.27 -10.99 -4.70
N SER A 284 13.03 -10.51 -4.62
CA SER A 284 12.58 -9.72 -3.48
C SER A 284 12.56 -10.53 -2.19
N VAL A 285 12.05 -11.75 -2.21
CA VAL A 285 12.09 -12.66 -1.06
C VAL A 285 13.52 -12.89 -0.59
N ASN A 286 14.45 -13.13 -1.52
CA ASN A 286 15.88 -13.33 -1.18
C ASN A 286 16.53 -12.07 -0.58
N ALA A 287 16.12 -10.89 -1.01
CA ALA A 287 16.59 -9.63 -0.44
C ALA A 287 15.99 -9.39 0.95
N LEU A 288 14.68 -9.58 1.11
CA LEU A 288 13.95 -9.39 2.37
C LEU A 288 14.41 -10.36 3.47
N ARG A 289 14.92 -11.55 3.12
CA ARG A 289 15.63 -12.44 4.08
C ARG A 289 16.85 -11.81 4.76
N LYS A 290 17.31 -10.63 4.32
CA LYS A 290 18.48 -9.95 4.89
C LYS A 290 18.11 -8.67 5.62
N ILE A 291 16.83 -8.31 5.65
CA ILE A 291 16.31 -7.06 6.21
C ILE A 291 15.26 -7.44 7.27
N PRO A 292 15.40 -6.99 8.52
CA PRO A 292 14.36 -7.20 9.51
C PRO A 292 13.03 -6.59 9.07
N VAL A 293 11.97 -7.37 9.14
CA VAL A 293 10.58 -6.99 8.82
C VAL A 293 9.69 -7.13 10.05
N PHE A 294 8.94 -6.09 10.38
CA PHE A 294 7.83 -6.16 11.32
C PHE A 294 6.50 -6.04 10.56
N MET A 295 5.69 -7.09 10.58
CA MET A 295 4.41 -7.16 9.87
C MET A 295 3.25 -7.23 10.86
N VAL A 296 2.22 -6.41 10.65
CA VAL A 296 1.02 -6.37 11.51
C VAL A 296 -0.23 -6.50 10.66
N LEU A 297 -1.10 -7.45 11.00
CA LEU A 297 -2.37 -7.73 10.34
C LEU A 297 -3.54 -7.71 11.34
N THR A 298 -4.76 -7.84 10.83
CA THR A 298 -5.97 -8.09 11.63
C THR A 298 -6.78 -9.23 11.01
N GLU A 299 -7.46 -10.05 11.84
CA GLU A 299 -8.43 -11.05 11.37
C GLU A 299 -9.68 -10.39 10.76
N ASN A 300 -9.95 -9.12 11.07
CA ASN A 300 -11.02 -8.35 10.44
C ASN A 300 -10.61 -7.75 9.09
N GLU A 301 -9.69 -8.40 8.37
CA GLU A 301 -9.24 -7.91 7.07
C GLU A 301 -10.34 -7.93 6.02
N ASP A 302 -10.34 -6.90 5.18
CA ASP A 302 -11.24 -6.82 4.03
C ASP A 302 -10.57 -6.29 2.77
N ALA A 303 -9.24 -6.12 2.77
CA ALA A 303 -8.52 -5.64 1.61
C ALA A 303 -7.31 -6.50 1.28
N ALA A 304 -6.47 -6.84 2.27
CA ALA A 304 -5.27 -7.65 2.11
C ALA A 304 -5.48 -9.10 2.53
N ASP A 305 -5.02 -10.05 1.71
CA ASP A 305 -5.12 -11.46 2.02
C ASP A 305 -4.17 -11.87 3.17
N ILE A 306 -4.74 -12.43 4.25
CA ILE A 306 -3.98 -12.83 5.45
C ILE A 306 -3.00 -13.96 5.13
N ASN A 307 -3.45 -14.97 4.36
CA ASN A 307 -2.65 -16.16 4.09
C ASN A 307 -1.40 -15.85 3.25
N THR A 308 -1.55 -14.98 2.25
CA THR A 308 -0.44 -14.51 1.41
C THR A 308 0.61 -13.77 2.24
N ASN A 309 0.16 -12.92 3.16
CA ASN A 309 1.04 -12.19 4.06
C ASN A 309 1.79 -13.11 5.03
N THR A 310 1.10 -14.06 5.66
CA THR A 310 1.69 -15.07 6.53
C THR A 310 2.70 -15.93 5.75
N ALA A 311 2.36 -16.36 4.53
CA ALA A 311 3.26 -17.14 3.69
C ALA A 311 4.52 -16.35 3.31
N LEU A 312 4.41 -15.06 2.97
CA LEU A 312 5.58 -14.22 2.74
C LEU A 312 6.45 -14.14 4.00
N PHE A 313 5.85 -13.89 5.17
CA PHE A 313 6.57 -13.81 6.45
C PHE A 313 7.41 -15.07 6.71
N ASP A 314 6.83 -16.24 6.50
CA ASP A 314 7.54 -17.52 6.61
C ASP A 314 8.67 -17.64 5.58
N GLN A 315 8.40 -17.27 4.32
CA GLN A 315 9.38 -17.34 3.23
C GLN A 315 10.60 -16.44 3.45
N ILE A 316 10.45 -15.29 4.13
CA ILE A 316 11.54 -14.39 4.49
C ILE A 316 12.28 -14.79 5.78
N GLY A 317 11.94 -15.97 6.34
CA GLY A 317 12.62 -16.59 7.48
C GLY A 317 11.85 -16.50 8.80
N GLY A 318 10.66 -15.90 8.81
CA GLY A 318 9.81 -15.73 9.99
C GLY A 318 10.56 -15.14 11.18
N SER A 319 10.11 -15.48 12.40
CA SER A 319 10.71 -14.95 13.64
C SER A 319 12.15 -15.39 13.88
N SER A 320 12.60 -16.48 13.23
CA SER A 320 13.98 -16.96 13.36
C SER A 320 15.02 -16.02 12.74
N ASN A 321 14.59 -15.09 11.89
CA ASN A 321 15.44 -14.17 11.15
C ASN A 321 15.33 -12.70 11.63
N GLY A 322 14.90 -12.51 12.88
CA GLY A 322 14.72 -11.16 13.45
C GLY A 322 13.50 -10.41 12.90
N ASN A 323 12.61 -11.11 12.18
CA ASN A 323 11.32 -10.58 11.77
C ASN A 323 10.30 -10.74 12.91
N HIS A 324 9.26 -9.92 12.90
CA HIS A 324 8.17 -9.98 13.87
C HIS A 324 6.83 -9.95 13.14
N PHE A 325 5.87 -10.73 13.62
CA PHE A 325 4.53 -10.80 13.04
C PHE A 325 3.50 -10.72 14.17
N TYR A 326 2.47 -9.91 13.96
CA TYR A 326 1.33 -9.83 14.86
C TYR A 326 0.03 -9.80 14.08
N LEU A 327 -0.94 -10.62 14.49
CA LEU A 327 -2.27 -10.67 13.93
C LEU A 327 -3.27 -10.33 15.04
N TYR A 328 -3.92 -9.17 14.94
CA TYR A 328 -5.00 -8.82 15.85
C TYR A 328 -6.16 -9.81 15.68
N PRO A 329 -6.64 -10.45 16.76
CA PRO A 329 -7.79 -11.35 16.69
C PRO A 329 -9.09 -10.56 16.40
N ALA A 330 -10.07 -11.19 15.78
CA ALA A 330 -11.30 -10.52 15.31
C ALA A 330 -12.05 -9.81 16.45
N LYS A 331 -12.03 -10.40 17.65
CA LYS A 331 -12.65 -9.87 18.88
C LYS A 331 -12.11 -8.50 19.31
N ASP A 332 -10.91 -8.14 18.85
CA ASP A 332 -10.24 -6.88 19.21
C ASP A 332 -10.75 -5.71 18.35
N LEU A 333 -11.57 -5.99 17.33
CA LEU A 333 -12.24 -4.99 16.48
C LEU A 333 -11.26 -3.97 15.87
N VAL A 334 -10.08 -4.44 15.47
CA VAL A 334 -9.09 -3.64 14.73
C VAL A 334 -9.37 -3.76 13.23
N PRO A 335 -9.63 -2.67 12.49
CA PRO A 335 -9.94 -2.72 11.05
C PRO A 335 -8.66 -2.60 10.19
N HIS A 336 -8.78 -2.84 8.87
CA HIS A 336 -7.69 -2.72 7.89
C HIS A 336 -6.76 -1.50 8.03
N PRO A 337 -7.27 -0.25 8.08
CA PRO A 337 -6.40 0.92 8.11
C PRO A 337 -5.51 0.98 9.36
N LEU A 338 -5.86 0.28 10.44
CA LEU A 338 -5.24 0.01 11.77
C LEU A 338 -4.32 1.04 12.45
N VAL A 339 -3.82 2.05 11.75
CA VAL A 339 -2.74 2.95 12.17
C VAL A 339 -3.31 4.30 12.61
N ASP A 340 -4.30 4.84 11.90
CA ASP A 340 -4.94 6.10 12.30
C ASP A 340 -6.03 5.83 13.35
N PRO A 341 -5.88 6.31 14.60
CA PRO A 341 -6.89 6.13 15.65
C PRO A 341 -8.23 6.82 15.38
N THR A 342 -8.26 7.77 14.45
CA THR A 342 -9.47 8.51 14.08
C THR A 342 -10.23 7.89 12.92
N GLU A 343 -9.64 6.91 12.24
CA GLU A 343 -10.27 6.23 11.11
C GLU A 343 -11.21 5.13 11.62
N ILE A 344 -12.51 5.29 11.31
CA ILE A 344 -13.53 4.27 11.56
C ILE A 344 -13.79 3.56 10.25
N SER A 345 -13.54 2.26 10.21
CA SER A 345 -13.83 1.41 9.07
C SER A 345 -14.68 0.23 9.51
N GLN A 346 -15.77 -0.04 8.77
CA GLN A 346 -16.72 -1.11 9.09
C GLN A 346 -17.29 -1.04 10.53
N GLY A 347 -17.40 0.16 11.10
CA GLY A 347 -17.84 0.38 12.48
C GLY A 347 -16.79 0.02 13.56
N MET A 348 -15.56 -0.24 13.14
CA MET A 348 -14.42 -0.62 13.98
C MET A 348 -13.34 0.48 13.99
N SER A 349 -12.46 0.45 15.00
CA SER A 349 -11.36 1.39 15.19
C SER A 349 -10.25 0.73 16.01
N ASN A 350 -8.98 1.02 15.73
CA ASN A 350 -7.89 0.43 16.52
C ASN A 350 -7.76 1.12 17.89
N ARG A 351 -8.15 0.44 18.98
CA ARG A 351 -7.96 0.92 20.36
C ARG A 351 -6.53 0.75 20.87
N PHE A 352 -5.71 -0.07 20.21
CA PHE A 352 -4.34 -0.41 20.57
C PHE A 352 -3.31 0.39 19.76
N TRP A 353 -3.73 1.50 19.14
CA TRP A 353 -2.88 2.28 18.25
C TRP A 353 -1.64 2.88 18.95
N GLN A 354 -1.74 3.22 20.24
CA GLN A 354 -0.60 3.76 21.00
C GLN A 354 0.47 2.69 21.21
N SER A 355 0.09 1.47 21.59
CA SER A 355 1.03 0.36 21.71
C SER A 355 1.61 -0.05 20.35
N LEU A 356 0.82 -0.02 19.27
CA LEU A 356 1.33 -0.18 17.90
C LEU A 356 2.45 0.83 17.58
N TYR A 357 2.27 2.09 17.94
CA TYR A 357 3.28 3.14 17.68
C TYR A 357 4.54 2.91 18.51
N GLN A 358 4.38 2.57 19.79
CA GLN A 358 5.48 2.22 20.69
C GLN A 358 6.31 1.05 20.16
N GLU A 359 5.66 -0.02 19.71
CA GLU A 359 6.34 -1.19 19.17
C GLU A 359 6.97 -0.95 17.80
N THR A 360 6.39 -0.05 17.01
CA THR A 360 7.03 0.45 15.79
C THR A 360 8.34 1.18 16.12
N PHE A 361 8.34 2.08 17.10
CA PHE A 361 9.55 2.76 17.56
C PHE A 361 10.58 1.78 18.14
N ARG A 362 10.14 0.81 18.97
CA ARG A 362 11.01 -0.22 19.54
C ARG A 362 11.68 -1.04 18.45
N PHE A 363 10.92 -1.45 17.43
CA PHE A 363 11.44 -2.21 16.31
C PHE A 363 12.49 -1.41 15.53
N LEU A 364 12.20 -0.17 15.17
CA LEU A 364 13.12 0.69 14.41
C LEU A 364 14.42 1.05 15.17
N THR A 365 14.41 0.98 16.50
CA THR A 365 15.58 1.32 17.33
C THR A 365 16.39 0.11 17.79
N THR A 366 15.72 -1.01 18.03
CA THR A 366 16.31 -2.21 18.65
C THR A 366 16.30 -3.45 17.75
N GLY A 367 15.40 -3.51 16.76
CA GLY A 367 15.10 -4.72 16.00
C GLY A 367 14.16 -5.70 16.70
N ASN A 368 13.63 -5.36 17.89
CA ASN A 368 12.73 -6.21 18.68
C ASN A 368 11.34 -5.58 18.82
N VAL A 369 10.35 -6.43 19.09
CA VAL A 369 8.97 -6.06 19.38
C VAL A 369 8.52 -6.82 20.64
N ASN A 370 7.82 -6.14 21.54
CA ASN A 370 7.04 -6.76 22.60
C ASN A 370 5.64 -7.08 22.04
N LEU A 371 5.45 -8.32 21.58
CA LEU A 371 4.19 -8.74 20.95
C LEU A 371 3.00 -8.74 21.92
N GLU A 372 3.25 -8.88 23.23
CA GLU A 372 2.18 -8.82 24.24
C GLU A 372 1.61 -7.39 24.38
N ASN A 373 2.46 -6.37 24.24
CA ASN A 373 2.06 -4.96 24.30
C ASN A 373 1.12 -4.56 23.16
N LEU A 374 1.22 -5.19 21.98
CA LEU A 374 0.38 -4.84 20.83
C LEU A 374 -1.12 -5.03 21.09
N GLY A 375 -1.50 -5.88 22.04
CA GLY A 375 -2.89 -6.11 22.46
C GLY A 375 -3.32 -5.33 23.71
N THR A 376 -2.52 -4.38 24.19
CA THR A 376 -2.83 -3.58 25.39
C THR A 376 -3.17 -2.13 25.03
N VAL A 377 -4.09 -1.54 25.80
CA VAL A 377 -4.40 -0.10 25.74
C VAL A 377 -3.47 0.73 26.63
N ASP A 378 -2.84 0.08 27.59
CA ASP A 378 -1.81 0.70 28.43
C ASP A 378 -0.52 0.88 27.63
N GLN A 379 0.16 1.99 27.90
CA GLN A 379 1.44 2.30 27.29
C GLN A 379 2.59 1.66 28.09
N ASP A 380 3.55 1.07 27.38
CA ASP A 380 4.76 0.53 27.97
C ASP A 380 5.69 1.69 28.41
N ALA A 381 6.16 1.64 29.65
CA ALA A 381 7.01 2.67 30.25
C ALA A 381 8.46 2.64 29.75
N ASP A 382 8.91 1.53 29.14
CA ASP A 382 10.27 1.37 28.62
C ASP A 382 10.51 2.09 27.29
N VAL A 383 9.45 2.63 26.69
CA VAL A 383 9.49 3.39 25.42
C VAL A 383 8.75 4.71 25.57
N PRO A 384 9.11 5.74 24.78
CA PRO A 384 8.50 7.06 24.90
C PRO A 384 6.98 7.00 24.79
N ALA A 385 6.29 7.75 25.66
CA ALA A 385 4.85 7.82 25.65
C ALA A 385 4.31 8.43 24.34
N VAL A 386 3.23 7.85 23.84
CA VAL A 386 2.47 8.35 22.69
C VAL A 386 1.40 9.33 23.22
N PRO A 387 1.36 10.57 22.72
CA PRO A 387 0.31 11.52 23.10
C PRO A 387 -1.10 10.98 22.81
N PRO A 388 -2.14 11.33 23.59
CA PRO A 388 -3.52 10.98 23.26
C PRO A 388 -4.02 11.71 22.00
N VAL A 389 -5.13 11.25 21.42
CA VAL A 389 -5.89 12.05 20.45
C VAL A 389 -6.67 13.11 21.23
N GLU A 390 -6.45 14.39 20.89
CA GLU A 390 -7.24 15.52 21.42
C GLU A 390 -8.63 15.60 20.81
#